data_AF-A0A080MKW0-F1
#
_entry.id   AF-A0A080MKW0-F1
#
_cell.length_a   1.000
_cell.length_b   1.000
_cell.length_c   1.000
_cell.angle_alpha   90.00
_cell.angle_beta   90.00
_cell.angle_gamma   90.00
#
_symmetry.space_group_name_H-M   'P 1'
#
loop_
_entity.id
_entity.type
_entity.pdbx_description
1 polymer ?
#
loop_
_entity_poly.entity_id
_entity_poly.type
_entity_poly.pdbx_seq_one_letter_code
_entity_poly.pdbx_strand_id
1 'polypeptide(L)'
;MADNAFIRVGDWARAQQLADGFSPDTLHAILDRYAQQCCPVLDVSGQTYQGSLMQVEDSTDRVFRSEEIIKPLYEELSRQAIFSVKAEQVASFLGKKMTPQLAQEIGSRLATRIEGPCIQHRLGQVSIKMYDKFHRVLRLETTTNDVSCFKHYRKGEHRDHHETHEIAPLRKTIYSLIDLRQILLGCHRRYLEYLSALDDPSAGDRNLHRLTRPKIVDGHTLQGFNFFDSTQQTSLRALQRPEFNIQGIRRADLSRFLPNLSVSSMTRYLGRLRKFGLIKKVAHSDRHDLTRLGRSAIAAACRITAQIIVPALAGATA
;
A
#
# COMPACT_ATOMS: atom_id res chain seq x y z
N MET A 1 17.85 12.93 -5.45
CA MET A 1 17.02 13.31 -4.29
C MET A 1 15.95 14.27 -4.79
N ALA A 2 14.74 14.20 -4.24
CA ALA A 2 13.68 15.16 -4.51
C ALA A 2 13.12 15.60 -3.15
N ASP A 3 13.24 16.89 -2.81
CA ASP A 3 12.94 17.40 -1.47
C ASP A 3 13.61 16.52 -0.38
N ASN A 4 12.87 16.00 0.60
CA ASN A 4 13.36 15.12 1.66
C ASN A 4 13.22 13.61 1.34
N ALA A 5 13.23 13.21 0.05
CA ALA A 5 13.10 11.81 -0.36
C ALA A 5 14.13 11.36 -1.42
N PHE A 6 14.54 10.09 -1.31
CA PHE A 6 15.41 9.43 -2.28
C PHE A 6 14.59 8.62 -3.30
N ILE A 7 14.27 9.22 -4.44
CA ILE A 7 13.47 8.58 -5.52
C ILE A 7 14.28 7.66 -6.45
N ARG A 8 15.62 7.75 -6.40
CA ARG A 8 16.54 6.93 -7.20
C ARG A 8 17.81 6.68 -6.40
N VAL A 9 18.15 5.41 -6.23
CA VAL A 9 19.34 4.93 -5.54
C VAL A 9 19.94 3.81 -6.39
N GLY A 10 21.27 3.82 -6.54
CA GLY A 10 21.99 2.80 -7.32
C GLY A 10 22.01 1.43 -6.63
N ASP A 11 22.18 1.44 -5.30
CA ASP A 11 22.15 0.25 -4.45
C ASP A 11 21.27 0.52 -3.20
N TRP A 12 20.06 -0.04 -3.21
CA TRP A 12 19.10 0.11 -2.11
C TRP A 12 19.55 -0.59 -0.83
N ALA A 13 20.26 -1.72 -0.95
CA ALA A 13 20.74 -2.45 0.22
C ALA A 13 21.84 -1.63 0.92
N ARG A 14 22.76 -1.04 0.14
CA ARG A 14 23.79 -0.16 0.70
C ARG A 14 23.19 1.12 1.29
N ALA A 15 22.19 1.72 0.66
CA ALA A 15 21.52 2.89 1.22
C ALA A 15 20.84 2.58 2.55
N GLN A 16 20.18 1.41 2.67
CA GLN A 16 19.60 0.96 3.94
C GLN A 16 20.69 0.75 5.00
N GLN A 17 21.82 0.11 4.67
CA GLN A 17 22.94 -0.06 5.60
C GLN A 17 23.48 1.28 6.12
N LEU A 18 23.57 2.31 5.27
CA LEU A 18 24.01 3.64 5.67
C LEU A 18 23.00 4.29 6.62
N ALA A 19 21.70 4.16 6.36
CA ALA A 19 20.66 4.61 7.27
C ALA A 19 20.70 3.84 8.60
N ASP A 20 20.91 2.53 8.54
CA ASP A 20 21.06 1.62 9.69
C ASP A 20 22.27 1.99 10.57
N GLY A 21 23.35 2.51 9.97
CA GLY A 21 24.56 2.96 10.66
C GLY A 21 24.49 4.32 11.35
N PHE A 22 23.30 4.91 11.53
CA PHE A 22 23.14 6.17 12.27
C PHE A 22 23.68 6.06 13.71
N SER A 23 24.48 7.04 14.14
CA SER A 23 25.05 7.13 15.49
C SER A 23 24.71 8.46 16.17
N PRO A 24 24.14 8.44 17.39
CA PRO A 24 23.96 9.64 18.21
C PRO A 24 25.25 10.38 18.52
N ASP A 25 26.39 9.68 18.66
CA ASP A 25 27.68 10.33 18.93
C ASP A 25 28.13 11.18 17.74
N THR A 26 27.91 10.69 16.52
CA THR A 26 28.17 11.47 15.31
C THR A 26 27.25 12.69 15.23
N LEU A 27 25.97 12.53 15.57
CA LEU A 27 25.04 13.66 15.63
C LEU A 27 25.47 14.67 16.71
N HIS A 28 25.87 14.21 17.89
CA HIS A 28 26.35 15.05 18.98
C HIS A 28 27.54 15.89 18.53
N ALA A 29 28.58 15.28 17.95
CA ALA A 29 29.74 16.01 17.46
C ALA A 29 29.39 17.07 16.40
N ILE A 30 28.40 16.78 15.53
CA ILE A 30 27.88 17.75 14.56
C ILE A 30 27.18 18.92 15.26
N LEU A 31 26.33 18.62 16.26
CA LEU A 31 25.61 19.63 17.02
C LEU A 31 26.56 20.50 17.85
N ASP A 32 27.59 19.93 18.46
CA ASP A 32 28.61 20.66 19.22
C ASP A 32 29.36 21.65 18.33
N ARG A 33 29.75 21.21 17.13
CA ARG A 33 30.39 22.09 16.15
C ARG A 33 29.48 23.27 15.78
N TYR A 34 28.18 23.04 15.59
CA TYR A 34 27.24 24.13 15.32
C TYR A 34 27.01 25.02 16.54
N ALA A 35 26.96 24.45 17.75
CA ALA A 35 26.83 25.22 18.98
C ALA A 35 28.03 26.17 19.15
N GLN A 36 29.26 25.69 18.92
CA GLN A 36 30.46 26.52 18.95
C GLN A 36 30.42 27.67 17.93
N GLN A 37 29.87 27.44 16.74
CA GLN A 37 29.80 28.46 15.69
C GLN A 37 28.68 29.48 15.92
N CYS A 38 27.55 29.04 16.50
CA CYS A 38 26.31 29.80 16.52
C CYS A 38 25.91 30.31 17.91
N CYS A 39 26.57 29.86 18.99
CA CYS A 39 26.22 30.19 20.37
C CYS A 39 27.40 30.87 21.11
N PRO A 40 27.59 32.20 20.95
CA PRO A 40 28.70 32.94 21.57
C PRO A 40 28.76 32.87 23.10
N VAL A 41 27.65 32.50 23.75
CA VAL A 41 27.56 32.37 25.21
C VAL A 41 28.39 31.18 25.75
N LEU A 42 28.79 30.24 24.90
CA LEU A 42 29.66 29.13 25.28
C LEU A 42 31.02 29.59 25.79
N ASP A 43 31.58 30.60 25.14
CA ASP A 43 32.91 31.12 25.45
C ASP A 43 32.97 31.80 26.82
N VAL A 44 31.81 32.18 27.37
CA VAL A 44 31.69 32.94 28.63
C VAL A 44 31.16 32.08 29.78
N SER A 45 30.31 31.08 29.49
CA SER A 45 29.58 30.35 30.52
C SER A 45 30.29 29.11 31.07
N GLY A 46 31.26 28.55 30.33
CA GLY A 46 31.93 27.30 30.71
C GLY A 46 31.00 26.07 30.78
N GLN A 47 29.79 26.17 30.23
CA GLN A 47 28.78 25.11 30.22
C GLN A 47 28.83 24.32 28.91
N THR A 48 28.38 23.06 28.95
CA THR A 48 28.21 22.21 27.76
C THR A 48 26.76 22.22 27.29
N TYR A 49 26.53 22.31 25.98
CA TYR A 49 25.19 22.10 25.43
C TYR A 49 24.79 20.64 25.50
N GLN A 50 23.52 20.38 25.78
CA GLN A 50 22.93 19.05 25.66
C GLN A 50 21.80 19.08 24.63
N GLY A 51 21.92 18.22 23.62
CA GLY A 51 20.88 18.06 22.61
C GLY A 51 19.63 17.38 23.19
N SER A 52 18.49 18.07 23.09
CA SER A 52 17.18 17.52 23.45
C SER A 52 16.28 17.31 22.24
N LEU A 53 15.32 16.38 22.37
CA LEU A 53 14.35 16.08 21.31
C LEU A 53 13.03 16.83 21.59
N MET A 54 12.73 17.84 20.78
CA MET A 54 11.45 18.57 20.81
C MET A 54 10.40 17.91 19.92
N GLN A 55 10.77 17.52 18.70
CA GLN A 55 9.92 16.79 17.76
C GLN A 55 10.79 15.84 16.97
N VAL A 56 10.30 14.64 16.71
CA VAL A 56 10.98 13.63 15.89
C VAL A 56 10.02 13.14 14.82
N GLU A 57 10.52 13.06 13.59
CA GLU A 57 9.85 12.45 12.45
C GLU A 57 10.72 11.31 11.92
N ASP A 58 10.16 10.11 11.86
CA ASP A 58 10.82 8.93 11.30
C ASP A 58 9.97 8.37 10.17
N SER A 59 10.62 8.08 9.04
CA SER A 59 9.95 7.69 7.79
C SER A 59 10.45 6.35 7.25
N THR A 60 9.52 5.49 6.86
CA THR A 60 9.78 4.31 6.03
C THR A 60 9.27 4.56 4.61
N ASP A 61 10.20 4.56 3.66
CA ASP A 61 9.93 4.79 2.24
C ASP A 61 9.86 3.48 1.45
N ARG A 62 8.77 3.29 0.71
CA ARG A 62 8.66 2.24 -0.31
C ARG A 62 8.70 2.88 -1.69
N VAL A 63 9.80 2.69 -2.40
CA VAL A 63 10.03 3.30 -3.72
C VAL A 63 9.54 2.38 -4.83
N PHE A 64 8.64 2.89 -5.66
CA PHE A 64 8.05 2.20 -6.79
C PHE A 64 8.83 2.47 -8.08
N ARG A 65 8.86 1.47 -8.96
CA ARG A 65 9.48 1.60 -10.29
C ARG A 65 8.59 2.31 -11.30
N SER A 66 7.28 2.34 -11.07
CA SER A 66 6.28 2.87 -12.00
C SER A 66 5.22 3.66 -11.26
N GLU A 67 4.98 4.87 -11.77
CA GLU A 67 3.96 5.80 -11.28
C GLU A 67 2.55 5.25 -11.50
N GLU A 68 2.37 4.45 -12.57
CA GLU A 68 1.11 3.77 -12.90
C GLU A 68 0.70 2.72 -11.86
N ILE A 69 1.63 2.29 -11.01
CA ILE A 69 1.36 1.32 -9.94
C ILE A 69 0.96 2.04 -8.66
N ILE A 70 1.76 3.02 -8.22
CA ILE A 70 1.56 3.63 -6.90
C ILE A 70 0.30 4.48 -6.84
N LYS A 71 -0.05 5.20 -7.91
CA LYS A 71 -1.22 6.10 -7.91
C LYS A 71 -2.53 5.36 -7.61
N PRO A 72 -2.96 4.33 -8.38
CA PRO A 72 -4.20 3.61 -8.08
C PRO A 72 -4.11 2.80 -6.79
N LEU A 73 -2.93 2.28 -6.44
CA LEU A 73 -2.72 1.57 -5.18
C LEU A 73 -2.94 2.50 -3.98
N TYR A 74 -2.32 3.67 -3.98
CA TYR A 74 -2.41 4.62 -2.88
C TYR A 74 -3.82 5.19 -2.73
N GLU A 75 -4.48 5.50 -3.84
CA GLU A 75 -5.86 5.96 -3.83
C GLU A 75 -6.77 4.94 -3.13
N GLU A 76 -6.63 3.66 -3.44
CA GLU A 76 -7.45 2.62 -2.84
C GLU A 76 -7.09 2.35 -1.38
N LEU A 77 -5.80 2.24 -1.07
CA LEU A 77 -5.33 2.06 0.31
C LEU A 77 -5.79 3.21 1.21
N SER A 78 -5.71 4.46 0.73
CA SER A 78 -6.12 5.63 1.52
C SER A 78 -7.63 5.65 1.79
N ARG A 79 -8.47 5.29 0.80
CA ARG A 79 -9.92 5.17 0.97
C ARG A 79 -10.29 4.05 1.94
N GLN A 80 -9.69 2.88 1.80
CA GLN A 80 -10.01 1.77 2.70
C GLN A 80 -9.49 2.03 4.11
N ALA A 81 -8.28 2.57 4.26
CA ALA A 81 -7.71 2.88 5.57
C ALA A 81 -8.54 3.90 6.36
N ILE A 82 -9.11 4.93 5.71
CA ILE A 82 -9.93 5.92 6.43
C ILE A 82 -11.23 5.29 6.98
N PHE A 83 -11.80 4.28 6.30
CA PHE A 83 -13.01 3.61 6.76
C PHE A 83 -12.73 2.45 7.74
N SER A 84 -11.66 1.69 7.52
CA SER A 84 -11.36 0.45 8.24
C SER A 84 -10.55 0.66 9.53
N VAL A 85 -9.65 1.64 9.56
CA VAL A 85 -8.83 1.92 10.75
C VAL A 85 -9.71 2.56 11.83
N LYS A 86 -9.90 1.83 12.93
CA LYS A 86 -10.58 2.31 14.14
C LYS A 86 -9.57 2.56 15.25
N ALA A 87 -10.09 2.94 16.41
CA ALA A 87 -9.26 3.40 17.50
C ALA A 87 -8.23 2.38 17.98
N GLU A 88 -8.66 1.12 18.11
CA GLU A 88 -7.82 0.01 18.53
C GLU A 88 -6.66 -0.23 17.57
N GLN A 89 -6.89 -0.11 16.26
CA GLN A 89 -5.83 -0.22 15.26
C GLN A 89 -4.83 0.92 15.40
N VAL A 90 -5.27 2.17 15.57
CA VAL A 90 -4.34 3.31 15.77
C VAL A 90 -3.47 3.11 17.00
N ALA A 91 -4.06 2.67 18.12
CA ALA A 91 -3.29 2.38 19.33
C ALA A 91 -2.30 1.24 19.12
N SER A 92 -2.72 0.16 18.43
CA SER A 92 -1.86 -0.95 18.04
C SER A 92 -0.70 -0.48 17.16
N PHE A 93 -0.95 0.31 16.12
CA PHE A 93 0.08 0.86 15.24
C PHE A 93 1.10 1.65 16.05
N LEU A 94 0.66 2.49 16.97
CA LEU A 94 1.54 3.34 17.77
C LEU A 94 2.14 2.64 19.01
N GLY A 95 1.88 1.34 19.19
CA GLY A 95 2.40 0.56 20.33
C GLY A 95 1.85 1.04 21.69
N LYS A 96 0.62 1.56 21.69
CA LYS A 96 -0.06 2.10 22.88
C LYS A 96 -1.17 1.18 23.33
N LYS A 97 -1.41 1.14 24.64
CA LYS A 97 -2.63 0.55 25.20
C LYS A 97 -3.75 1.59 25.14
N MET A 98 -4.95 1.16 24.77
CA MET A 98 -6.11 2.05 24.78
C MET A 98 -6.54 2.32 26.23
N THR A 99 -6.54 3.59 26.63
CA THR A 99 -7.10 4.05 27.92
C THR A 99 -8.26 5.01 27.64
N PRO A 100 -9.21 5.19 28.56
CA PRO A 100 -10.35 6.10 28.34
C PRO A 100 -9.93 7.54 28.02
N GLN A 101 -8.85 8.03 28.62
CA GLN A 101 -8.28 9.36 28.35
C GLN A 101 -7.69 9.42 26.94
N LEU A 102 -6.88 8.44 26.56
CA LEU A 102 -6.22 8.41 25.26
C LEU A 102 -7.22 8.21 24.11
N ALA A 103 -8.33 7.52 24.38
CA ALA A 103 -9.43 7.35 23.43
C ALA A 103 -10.12 8.69 23.08
N GLN A 104 -10.09 9.70 23.97
CA GLN A 104 -10.62 11.04 23.67
C GLN A 104 -9.70 11.84 22.74
N GLU A 105 -8.41 11.52 22.72
CA GLU A 105 -7.39 12.21 21.93
C GLU A 105 -7.14 11.59 20.54
N ILE A 106 -7.98 10.61 20.16
CA ILE A 106 -7.83 9.95 18.88
C ILE A 106 -8.43 10.77 17.74
N GLY A 107 -7.70 10.87 16.63
CA GLY A 107 -8.20 11.49 15.42
C GLY A 107 -7.66 10.79 14.18
N SER A 108 -8.54 10.50 13.22
CA SER A 108 -8.14 10.10 11.87
C SER A 108 -8.61 11.15 10.88
N ARG A 109 -7.72 11.57 9.98
CA ARG A 109 -8.01 12.56 8.95
C ARG A 109 -7.47 12.10 7.62
N LEU A 110 -8.30 12.17 6.58
CA LEU A 110 -7.88 12.14 5.20
C LEU A 110 -7.94 13.58 4.66
N ALA A 111 -6.82 14.08 4.14
CA ALA A 111 -6.75 15.43 3.58
C ALA A 111 -6.16 15.38 2.16
N THR A 112 -6.82 16.01 1.20
CA THR A 112 -6.28 16.21 -0.15
C THR A 112 -5.42 17.47 -0.14
N ARG A 113 -4.12 17.31 -0.38
CA ARG A 113 -3.15 18.39 -0.48
C ARG A 113 -2.72 18.57 -1.94
N ILE A 114 -1.95 19.62 -2.22
CA ILE A 114 -1.37 19.85 -3.56
C ILE A 114 -0.50 18.65 -3.97
N GLU A 115 0.19 18.06 -3.00
CA GLU A 115 1.07 16.90 -3.18
C GLU A 115 0.30 15.56 -3.30
N GLY A 116 -1.02 15.57 -3.03
CA GLY A 116 -1.90 14.41 -3.08
C GLY A 116 -2.66 14.16 -1.77
N PRO A 117 -3.51 13.12 -1.72
CA PRO A 117 -4.15 12.69 -0.49
C PRO A 117 -3.12 12.34 0.57
N CYS A 118 -3.42 12.59 1.84
CA CYS A 118 -2.62 12.19 2.99
C CYS A 118 -3.58 11.68 4.05
N ILE A 119 -3.39 10.44 4.49
CA ILE A 119 -4.09 9.90 5.66
C ILE A 119 -3.20 10.06 6.89
N GLN A 120 -3.77 10.57 7.97
CA GLN A 120 -3.11 10.76 9.25
C GLN A 120 -3.97 10.16 10.36
N HIS A 121 -3.33 9.33 11.20
CA HIS A 121 -3.90 8.84 12.44
C HIS A 121 -3.11 9.41 13.60
N ARG A 122 -3.78 10.07 14.53
CA ARG A 122 -3.21 10.72 15.70
C ARG A 122 -3.76 10.10 16.97
N LEU A 123 -2.87 9.94 17.94
CA LEU A 123 -3.19 9.52 19.30
C LEU A 123 -2.33 10.33 20.26
N GLY A 124 -2.94 11.36 20.85
CA GLY A 124 -2.25 12.33 21.71
C GLY A 124 -1.13 13.08 20.99
N GLN A 125 0.11 12.93 21.48
CA GLN A 125 1.31 13.60 20.94
C GLN A 125 2.05 12.81 19.86
N VAL A 126 1.46 11.72 19.38
CA VAL A 126 2.03 10.87 18.34
C VAL A 126 1.06 10.81 17.18
N SER A 127 1.56 10.85 15.95
CA SER A 127 0.76 10.57 14.77
C SER A 127 1.54 9.76 13.76
N ILE A 128 0.84 8.88 13.04
CA ILE A 128 1.36 8.19 11.87
C ILE A 128 0.61 8.66 10.63
N LYS A 129 1.34 8.96 9.57
CA LYS A 129 0.82 9.41 8.28
C LYS A 129 1.24 8.42 7.20
N MET A 130 0.38 8.28 6.20
CA MET A 130 0.72 7.63 4.94
C MET A 130 0.40 8.60 3.80
N TYR A 131 1.33 8.75 2.88
CA TYR A 131 1.14 9.57 1.68
C TYR A 131 2.02 9.12 0.51
N ASP A 132 1.54 9.37 -0.70
CA ASP A 132 2.34 9.31 -1.92
C ASP A 132 3.20 10.57 -2.02
N LYS A 133 4.51 10.38 -2.21
CA LYS A 133 5.47 11.45 -2.46
C LYS A 133 6.03 11.30 -3.87
N PHE A 134 5.75 12.31 -4.70
CA PHE A 134 6.18 12.42 -6.10
C PHE A 134 5.73 11.28 -7.02
N HIS A 135 4.56 10.67 -6.77
CA HIS A 135 4.04 9.55 -7.57
C HIS A 135 5.01 8.38 -7.64
N ARG A 136 5.81 8.19 -6.59
CA ARG A 136 6.96 7.27 -6.64
C ARG A 136 7.30 6.65 -5.30
N VAL A 137 7.02 7.33 -4.20
CA VAL A 137 7.37 6.86 -2.86
C VAL A 137 6.12 6.79 -2.02
N LEU A 138 5.74 5.60 -1.57
CA LEU A 138 4.77 5.46 -0.49
C LEU A 138 5.52 5.65 0.82
N ARG A 139 5.30 6.78 1.48
CA ARG A 139 5.94 7.11 2.76
C ARG A 139 4.98 6.84 3.90
N LEU A 140 5.46 6.06 4.88
CA LEU A 140 4.89 6.03 6.21
C LEU A 140 5.77 6.87 7.12
N GLU A 141 5.17 7.87 7.76
CA GLU A 141 5.89 8.81 8.62
C GLU A 141 5.25 8.80 9.99
N THR A 142 6.04 8.61 11.05
CA THR A 142 5.56 8.81 12.42
C THR A 142 6.19 10.06 12.99
N THR A 143 5.35 10.98 13.45
CA THR A 143 5.75 12.20 14.15
C THR A 143 5.43 12.06 15.63
N THR A 144 6.35 12.46 16.50
CA THR A 144 6.11 12.62 17.94
C THR A 144 6.67 13.93 18.46
N ASN A 145 5.88 14.66 19.26
CA ASN A 145 6.30 15.88 19.94
C ASN A 145 6.77 15.60 21.38
N ASP A 146 6.65 14.36 21.84
CA ASP A 146 7.18 13.94 23.14
C ASP A 146 7.58 12.47 23.10
N VAL A 147 8.88 12.23 22.96
CA VAL A 147 9.45 10.89 22.92
C VAL A 147 9.24 10.10 24.21
N SER A 148 9.05 10.77 25.35
CA SER A 148 8.82 10.11 26.65
C SER A 148 7.49 9.38 26.74
N CYS A 149 6.59 9.62 25.78
CA CYS A 149 5.38 8.83 25.67
C CYS A 149 5.68 7.36 25.32
N PHE A 150 6.83 7.06 24.70
CA PHE A 150 7.29 5.70 24.42
C PHE A 150 8.13 5.17 25.58
N LYS A 151 8.09 3.85 25.76
CA LYS A 151 8.85 3.15 26.78
C LYS A 151 9.86 2.21 26.14
N HIS A 152 11.00 2.05 26.79
CA HIS A 152 12.05 1.13 26.39
C HIS A 152 12.62 0.46 27.64
N TYR A 153 13.10 -0.77 27.46
CA TYR A 153 13.71 -1.56 28.51
C TYR A 153 15.14 -1.11 28.74
N ARG A 154 15.39 -0.40 29.84
CA ARG A 154 16.71 0.15 30.17
C ARG A 154 17.17 -0.26 31.56
N LYS A 155 18.47 -0.18 31.77
CA LYS A 155 19.08 -0.21 33.10
C LYS A 155 18.82 1.13 33.79
N GLY A 156 18.18 1.08 34.95
CA GLY A 156 17.98 2.20 35.85
C GLY A 156 18.96 2.09 37.03
N GLU A 157 19.72 3.15 37.29
CA GLU A 157 20.49 3.30 38.52
C GLU A 157 19.62 4.03 39.55
N HIS A 158 19.30 3.36 40.64
CA HIS A 158 18.64 3.99 41.78
C HIS A 158 19.66 4.78 42.61
N ARG A 159 19.19 5.77 43.39
CA ARG A 159 20.02 6.57 44.30
C ARG A 159 20.83 5.70 45.29
N ASP A 160 20.37 4.48 45.54
CA ASP A 160 21.00 3.52 46.44
C ASP A 160 21.99 2.58 45.71
N HIS A 161 22.46 2.95 44.51
CA HIS A 161 23.40 2.19 43.67
C HIS A 161 22.95 0.78 43.25
N HIS A 162 21.68 0.43 43.47
CA HIS A 162 21.10 -0.78 42.93
C HIS A 162 20.73 -0.60 41.46
N GLU A 163 21.15 -1.57 40.66
CA GLU A 163 20.87 -1.64 39.24
C GLU A 163 19.64 -2.52 39.01
N THR A 164 18.59 -1.94 38.44
CA THR A 164 17.42 -2.71 38.02
C THR A 164 17.17 -2.46 36.54
N HIS A 165 16.72 -3.50 35.84
CA HIS A 165 16.24 -3.33 34.49
C HIS A 165 14.72 -3.11 34.51
N GLU A 166 14.27 -1.99 33.99
CA GLU A 166 12.86 -1.60 34.00
C GLU A 166 12.40 -1.05 32.66
N ILE A 167 11.10 -1.19 32.39
CA ILE A 167 10.45 -0.54 31.24
C ILE A 167 10.14 0.90 31.65
N ALA A 168 10.93 1.85 31.14
CA ALA A 168 10.83 3.26 31.51
C ALA A 168 10.59 4.16 30.30
N PRO A 169 10.01 5.37 30.49
CA PRO A 169 9.93 6.40 29.45
C PRO A 169 11.29 6.70 28.80
N LEU A 170 11.29 6.91 27.48
CA LEU A 170 12.46 7.43 26.79
C LEU A 170 12.84 8.82 27.32
N ARG A 171 14.14 9.08 27.45
CA ARG A 171 14.64 10.40 27.83
C ARG A 171 14.59 11.34 26.62
N LYS A 172 14.35 12.63 26.83
CA LYS A 172 14.38 13.67 25.78
C LYS A 172 15.81 14.06 25.41
N THR A 173 16.63 13.08 25.06
CA THR A 173 18.04 13.24 24.65
C THR A 173 18.26 12.58 23.30
N ILE A 174 19.21 13.11 22.52
CA ILE A 174 19.59 12.55 21.21
C ILE A 174 20.02 11.07 21.28
N TYR A 175 20.51 10.62 22.43
CA TYR A 175 20.89 9.21 22.63
C TYR A 175 19.70 8.25 22.58
N SER A 176 18.50 8.72 22.92
CA SER A 176 17.27 7.93 22.80
C SER A 176 16.86 7.68 21.34
N LEU A 177 17.51 8.30 20.35
CA LEU A 177 17.17 8.13 18.93
C LEU A 177 17.39 6.69 18.44
N ILE A 178 18.35 5.94 19.00
CA ILE A 178 18.56 4.54 18.62
C ILE A 178 17.32 3.71 18.97
N ASP A 179 16.87 3.79 20.22
CA ASP A 179 15.71 3.05 20.71
C ASP A 179 14.42 3.54 20.06
N LEU A 180 14.27 4.87 19.96
CA LEU A 180 13.11 5.49 19.33
C LEU A 180 12.95 5.01 17.89
N ARG A 181 14.04 4.97 17.12
CA ARG A 181 14.00 4.49 15.73
C ARG A 181 13.46 3.06 15.64
N GLN A 182 13.89 2.16 16.52
CA GLN A 182 13.37 0.78 16.53
C GLN A 182 11.87 0.74 16.82
N ILE A 183 11.42 1.57 17.77
CA ILE A 183 10.00 1.69 18.14
C ILE A 183 9.19 2.22 16.96
N LEU A 184 9.63 3.31 16.31
CA LEU A 184 8.94 3.94 15.19
C LEU A 184 8.93 3.04 13.94
N LEU A 185 10.02 2.33 13.66
CA LEU A 185 10.05 1.29 12.63
C LEU A 185 9.03 0.18 12.92
N GLY A 186 8.88 -0.20 14.20
CA GLY A 186 7.81 -1.11 14.64
C GLY A 186 6.42 -0.56 14.34
N CYS A 187 6.20 0.74 14.53
CA CYS A 187 4.94 1.40 14.17
C CYS A 187 4.65 1.32 12.67
N HIS A 188 5.64 1.63 11.83
CA HIS A 188 5.50 1.53 10.37
C HIS A 188 5.23 0.10 9.92
N ARG A 189 5.92 -0.88 10.51
CA ARG A 189 5.72 -2.31 10.21
C ARG A 189 4.29 -2.75 10.51
N ARG A 190 3.76 -2.45 11.70
CA ARG A 190 2.38 -2.80 12.07
C ARG A 190 1.36 -2.13 11.15
N TYR A 191 1.58 -0.87 10.78
CA TYR A 191 0.67 -0.20 9.85
C TYR A 191 0.76 -0.80 8.44
N LEU A 192 1.97 -1.06 7.92
CA LEU A 192 2.16 -1.75 6.64
C LEU A 192 1.53 -3.14 6.62
N GLU A 193 1.66 -3.90 7.70
CA GLU A 193 1.07 -5.22 7.85
C GLU A 193 -0.46 -5.14 7.79
N TYR A 194 -1.06 -4.17 8.48
CA TYR A 194 -2.49 -3.89 8.37
C TYR A 194 -2.91 -3.51 6.94
N LEU A 195 -2.17 -2.60 6.29
CA LEU A 195 -2.44 -2.19 4.91
C LEU A 195 -2.34 -3.39 3.95
N SER A 196 -1.44 -4.33 4.20
CA SER A 196 -1.28 -5.53 3.38
C SER A 196 -2.44 -6.53 3.49
N ALA A 197 -3.26 -6.41 4.54
CA ALA A 197 -4.46 -7.21 4.74
C ALA A 197 -5.72 -6.59 4.12
N LEU A 198 -5.65 -5.33 3.67
CA LEU A 198 -6.74 -4.67 2.95
C LEU A 198 -6.88 -5.26 1.54
N ASP A 199 -8.10 -5.25 1.01
CA ASP A 199 -8.33 -5.68 -0.37
C ASP A 199 -7.64 -4.71 -1.32
N ASP A 200 -6.85 -5.19 -2.28
CA ASP A 200 -6.24 -4.35 -3.30
C ASP A 200 -6.89 -4.58 -4.69
N PRO A 201 -8.00 -3.89 -5.01
CA PRO A 201 -8.58 -3.91 -6.34
C PRO A 201 -7.78 -3.07 -7.37
N SER A 202 -6.63 -2.45 -7.03
CA SER A 202 -5.87 -1.62 -7.99
C SER A 202 -5.36 -2.42 -9.20
N ALA A 203 -5.14 -3.73 -9.03
CA ALA A 203 -4.87 -4.63 -10.16
C ALA A 203 -6.09 -4.77 -11.10
N GLY A 204 -7.30 -4.56 -10.59
CA GLY A 204 -8.56 -4.60 -11.33
C GLY A 204 -8.62 -3.56 -12.44
N ASP A 205 -8.21 -2.31 -12.18
CA ASP A 205 -8.19 -1.25 -13.20
C ASP A 205 -7.21 -1.58 -14.34
N ARG A 206 -5.97 -1.96 -14.00
CA ARG A 206 -4.97 -2.41 -14.98
C ARG A 206 -5.45 -3.60 -15.80
N ASN A 207 -6.10 -4.56 -15.15
CA ASN A 207 -6.68 -5.73 -15.81
C ASN A 207 -7.83 -5.33 -16.74
N LEU A 208 -8.71 -4.42 -16.31
CA LEU A 208 -9.81 -3.91 -17.13
C LEU A 208 -9.26 -3.20 -18.36
N HIS A 209 -8.32 -2.26 -18.17
CA HIS A 209 -7.67 -1.53 -19.26
C HIS A 209 -6.99 -2.48 -20.25
N ARG A 210 -6.27 -3.50 -19.75
CA ARG A 210 -5.65 -4.54 -20.57
C ARG A 210 -6.67 -5.34 -21.38
N LEU A 211 -7.85 -5.59 -20.84
CA LEU A 211 -8.88 -6.40 -21.50
C LEU A 211 -9.70 -5.61 -22.52
N THR A 212 -9.96 -4.32 -22.27
CA THR A 212 -10.84 -3.50 -23.11
C THR A 212 -10.11 -2.75 -24.22
N ARG A 213 -8.80 -2.54 -24.10
CA ARG A 213 -7.99 -1.89 -25.15
C ARG A 213 -7.59 -2.86 -26.26
N PRO A 214 -7.46 -2.37 -27.51
CA PRO A 214 -6.84 -3.13 -28.58
C PRO A 214 -5.39 -3.52 -28.24
N LYS A 215 -4.95 -4.69 -28.70
CA LYS A 215 -3.61 -5.23 -28.47
C LYS A 215 -2.99 -5.66 -29.79
N ILE A 216 -1.75 -5.25 -30.05
CA ILE A 216 -0.98 -5.69 -31.22
C ILE A 216 -0.32 -7.04 -30.90
N VAL A 217 -0.52 -8.03 -31.74
CA VAL A 217 0.02 -9.38 -31.62
C VAL A 217 0.45 -9.86 -32.99
N ASP A 218 1.73 -10.21 -33.13
CA ASP A 218 2.29 -10.75 -34.38
C ASP A 218 2.02 -9.81 -35.58
N GLY A 219 2.11 -8.48 -35.36
CA GLY A 219 1.84 -7.44 -36.38
C GLY A 219 0.35 -7.13 -36.63
N HIS A 220 -0.57 -7.84 -35.97
CA HIS A 220 -2.01 -7.66 -36.16
C HIS A 220 -2.68 -7.06 -34.93
N THR A 221 -3.62 -6.13 -35.16
CA THR A 221 -4.43 -5.54 -34.08
C THR A 221 -5.59 -6.46 -33.71
N LEU A 222 -5.56 -6.97 -32.47
CA LEU A 222 -6.67 -7.67 -31.85
C LEU A 222 -7.52 -6.68 -31.06
N GLN A 223 -8.81 -6.64 -31.35
CA GLN A 223 -9.76 -5.81 -30.61
C GLN A 223 -9.89 -6.25 -29.16
N GLY A 224 -10.04 -5.29 -28.25
CA GLY A 224 -10.36 -5.55 -26.85
C GLY A 224 -11.75 -6.16 -26.68
N PHE A 225 -12.06 -6.58 -25.46
CA PHE A 225 -13.37 -7.09 -25.10
C PHE A 225 -14.32 -5.94 -24.75
N ASN A 226 -15.52 -6.00 -25.32
CA ASN A 226 -16.61 -5.12 -24.96
C ASN A 226 -17.59 -5.91 -24.10
N PHE A 227 -17.66 -5.60 -22.80
CA PHE A 227 -18.55 -6.28 -21.87
C PHE A 227 -20.04 -5.94 -22.05
N PHE A 228 -20.37 -4.96 -22.91
CA PHE A 228 -21.73 -4.55 -23.22
C PHE A 228 -22.20 -4.96 -24.62
N ASP A 229 -21.32 -5.53 -25.44
CA ASP A 229 -21.72 -6.12 -26.73
C ASP A 229 -22.51 -7.43 -26.49
N SER A 230 -23.68 -7.57 -27.12
CA SER A 230 -24.59 -8.70 -26.90
C SER A 230 -23.96 -10.05 -27.29
N THR A 231 -23.20 -10.10 -28.38
CA THR A 231 -22.53 -11.32 -28.85
C THR A 231 -21.41 -11.72 -27.89
N GLN A 232 -20.62 -10.75 -27.43
CA GLN A 232 -19.57 -10.99 -26.44
C GLN A 232 -20.13 -11.39 -25.08
N GLN A 233 -21.22 -10.78 -24.63
CA GLN A 233 -21.88 -11.19 -23.38
C GLN A 233 -22.36 -12.63 -23.44
N THR A 234 -23.04 -13.03 -24.52
CA THR A 234 -23.48 -14.41 -24.71
C THR A 234 -22.28 -15.38 -24.71
N SER A 235 -21.20 -14.99 -25.39
CA SER A 235 -19.95 -15.78 -25.43
C SER A 235 -19.30 -15.92 -24.05
N LEU A 236 -19.21 -14.85 -23.26
CA LEU A 236 -18.64 -14.87 -21.91
C LEU A 236 -19.54 -15.64 -20.93
N ARG A 237 -20.87 -15.51 -21.03
CA ARG A 237 -21.83 -16.29 -20.22
C ARG A 237 -21.73 -17.77 -20.51
N ALA A 238 -21.56 -18.17 -21.76
CA ALA A 238 -21.37 -19.58 -22.11
C ALA A 238 -20.18 -20.19 -21.35
N LEU A 239 -19.09 -19.43 -21.17
CA LEU A 239 -17.90 -19.88 -20.43
C LEU A 239 -18.12 -20.02 -18.91
N GLN A 240 -19.21 -19.50 -18.33
CA GLN A 240 -19.51 -19.69 -16.90
C GLN A 240 -20.07 -21.08 -16.57
N ARG A 241 -20.43 -21.87 -17.58
CA ARG A 241 -21.04 -23.18 -17.35
C ARG A 241 -20.12 -24.09 -16.53
N PRO A 242 -20.63 -24.78 -15.49
CA PRO A 242 -19.82 -25.63 -14.63
C PRO A 242 -19.02 -26.70 -15.38
N GLU A 243 -19.58 -27.23 -16.47
CA GLU A 243 -18.93 -28.22 -17.35
C GLU A 243 -17.54 -27.77 -17.84
N PHE A 244 -17.37 -26.48 -18.14
CA PHE A 244 -16.09 -25.94 -18.62
C PHE A 244 -15.07 -25.71 -17.50
N ASN A 245 -15.50 -25.65 -16.24
CA ASN A 245 -14.59 -25.60 -15.10
C ASN A 245 -14.01 -26.98 -14.76
N ILE A 246 -14.76 -28.05 -15.06
CA ILE A 246 -14.37 -29.43 -14.75
C ILE A 246 -13.56 -30.02 -15.90
N GLN A 247 -14.11 -29.96 -17.12
CA GLN A 247 -13.53 -30.65 -18.27
C GLN A 247 -12.65 -29.74 -19.13
N GLY A 248 -12.63 -28.42 -18.88
CA GLY A 248 -11.99 -27.45 -19.76
C GLY A 248 -12.80 -27.19 -21.04
N ILE A 249 -12.46 -26.09 -21.72
CA ILE A 249 -13.17 -25.55 -22.87
C ILE A 249 -12.62 -26.15 -24.16
N ARG A 250 -13.49 -26.82 -24.94
CA ARG A 250 -13.23 -27.22 -26.32
C ARG A 250 -14.18 -26.48 -27.26
N ARG A 251 -13.73 -26.14 -28.47
CA ARG A 251 -14.55 -25.47 -29.49
C ARG A 251 -15.86 -26.21 -29.77
N ALA A 252 -15.81 -27.54 -29.92
CA ALA A 252 -16.97 -28.38 -30.23
C ALA A 252 -18.02 -28.41 -29.10
N ASP A 253 -17.58 -28.20 -27.86
CA ASP A 253 -18.48 -28.16 -26.70
C ASP A 253 -19.08 -26.75 -26.60
N LEU A 254 -18.25 -25.71 -26.79
CA LEU A 254 -18.68 -24.32 -26.79
C LEU A 254 -19.66 -23.99 -27.94
N SER A 255 -19.52 -24.62 -29.10
CA SER A 255 -20.39 -24.38 -30.26
C SER A 255 -21.86 -24.68 -29.99
N ARG A 256 -22.16 -25.60 -29.06
CA ARG A 256 -23.53 -25.95 -28.66
C ARG A 256 -24.25 -24.78 -27.99
N PHE A 257 -23.51 -23.84 -27.41
CA PHE A 257 -24.05 -22.68 -26.69
C PHE A 257 -23.94 -21.38 -27.49
N LEU A 258 -23.24 -21.40 -28.62
CA LEU A 258 -23.02 -20.24 -29.48
C LEU A 258 -23.36 -20.59 -30.94
N PRO A 259 -24.61 -20.99 -31.24
CA PRO A 259 -24.99 -21.49 -32.57
C PRO A 259 -24.84 -20.43 -33.68
N ASN A 260 -24.89 -19.15 -33.31
CA ASN A 260 -24.78 -18.02 -34.24
C ASN A 260 -23.32 -17.67 -34.60
N LEU A 261 -22.33 -18.32 -33.99
CA LEU A 261 -20.93 -18.12 -34.35
C LEU A 261 -20.47 -19.20 -35.33
N SER A 262 -19.82 -18.79 -36.41
CA SER A 262 -19.15 -19.73 -37.32
C SER A 262 -17.94 -20.39 -36.64
N VAL A 263 -17.51 -21.55 -37.15
CA VAL A 263 -16.32 -22.28 -36.67
C VAL A 263 -15.06 -21.40 -36.71
N SER A 264 -14.91 -20.60 -37.76
CA SER A 264 -13.78 -19.67 -37.91
C SER A 264 -13.83 -18.54 -36.88
N SER A 265 -15.02 -17.98 -36.62
CA SER A 265 -15.22 -16.95 -35.58
C SER A 265 -14.95 -17.50 -34.17
N MET A 266 -15.40 -18.71 -33.84
CA MET A 266 -15.07 -19.33 -32.55
C MET A 266 -13.58 -19.59 -32.38
N THR A 267 -12.90 -20.05 -33.43
CA THR A 267 -11.45 -20.29 -33.40
C THR A 267 -10.69 -18.99 -33.15
N ARG A 268 -11.06 -17.90 -33.83
CA ARG A 268 -10.52 -16.56 -33.58
C ARG A 268 -10.83 -16.06 -32.17
N TYR A 269 -12.04 -16.30 -31.66
CA TYR A 269 -12.45 -15.91 -30.32
C TYR A 269 -11.63 -16.62 -29.23
N LEU A 270 -11.44 -17.95 -29.32
CA LEU A 270 -10.58 -18.70 -28.41
C LEU A 270 -9.12 -18.23 -28.49
N GLY A 271 -8.62 -17.96 -29.70
CA GLY A 271 -7.30 -17.35 -29.90
C GLY A 271 -7.16 -16.00 -29.20
N ARG A 272 -8.18 -15.14 -29.32
CA ARG A 272 -8.23 -13.84 -28.64
C ARG A 272 -8.25 -13.99 -27.13
N LEU A 273 -9.10 -14.85 -26.58
CA LEU A 273 -9.14 -15.16 -25.14
C LEU A 273 -7.75 -15.59 -24.62
N ARG A 274 -7.01 -16.41 -25.37
CA ARG A 274 -5.64 -16.82 -25.01
C ARG A 274 -4.66 -15.64 -25.04
N LYS A 275 -4.64 -14.84 -26.11
CA LYS A 275 -3.70 -13.72 -26.26
C LYS A 275 -3.94 -12.59 -25.24
N PHE A 276 -5.17 -12.47 -24.74
CA PHE A 276 -5.52 -11.60 -23.60
C PHE A 276 -5.38 -12.29 -22.23
N GLY A 277 -5.06 -13.58 -22.18
CA GLY A 277 -4.77 -14.34 -20.97
C GLY A 277 -6.00 -14.75 -20.14
N LEU A 278 -7.18 -14.77 -20.74
CA LEU A 278 -8.43 -15.23 -20.12
C LEU A 278 -8.50 -16.76 -20.06
N ILE A 279 -7.89 -17.44 -21.03
CA ILE A 279 -7.77 -18.91 -21.05
C ILE A 279 -6.32 -19.34 -21.33
N LYS A 280 -5.94 -20.53 -20.86
CA LYS A 280 -4.67 -21.19 -21.16
C LYS A 280 -4.93 -22.52 -21.87
N LYS A 281 -4.07 -22.91 -22.81
CA LYS A 281 -4.20 -24.21 -23.49
C LYS A 281 -3.68 -25.32 -22.58
N VAL A 282 -4.39 -26.44 -22.51
CA VAL A 282 -3.95 -27.65 -21.81
C VAL A 282 -2.91 -28.38 -22.69
N ALA A 283 -1.83 -28.86 -22.07
CA ALA A 283 -0.77 -29.56 -22.79
C ALA A 283 -1.34 -30.82 -23.48
N HIS A 284 -0.87 -31.09 -24.71
CA HIS A 284 -1.27 -32.25 -25.52
C HIS A 284 -2.79 -32.40 -25.72
N SER A 285 -3.56 -31.30 -25.67
CA SER A 285 -5.01 -31.31 -25.83
C SER A 285 -5.52 -30.11 -26.62
N ASP A 286 -6.73 -30.22 -27.18
CA ASP A 286 -7.49 -29.11 -27.74
C ASP A 286 -8.28 -28.31 -26.68
N ARG A 287 -8.16 -28.70 -25.42
CA ARG A 287 -8.86 -28.09 -24.28
C ARG A 287 -8.13 -26.87 -23.75
N HIS A 288 -8.91 -25.97 -23.14
CA HIS A 288 -8.42 -24.76 -22.53
C HIS A 288 -9.00 -24.57 -21.13
N ASP A 289 -8.19 -24.13 -20.18
CA ASP A 289 -8.66 -23.81 -18.83
C ASP A 289 -8.84 -22.30 -18.67
N LEU A 290 -9.85 -21.92 -17.90
CA LEU A 290 -9.99 -20.54 -17.44
C LEU A 290 -8.87 -20.18 -16.47
N THR A 291 -8.19 -19.07 -16.75
CA THR A 291 -7.21 -18.47 -15.83
C THR A 291 -7.93 -17.75 -14.69
N ARG A 292 -7.21 -17.34 -13.64
CA ARG A 292 -7.78 -16.51 -12.57
C ARG A 292 -8.36 -15.20 -13.12
N LEU A 293 -7.64 -14.53 -14.02
CA LEU A 293 -8.13 -13.34 -14.73
C LEU A 293 -9.38 -13.66 -15.56
N GLY A 294 -9.39 -14.79 -16.29
CA GLY A 294 -10.54 -15.29 -17.03
C GLY A 294 -11.80 -15.37 -16.19
N ARG A 295 -11.71 -16.10 -15.07
CA ARG A 295 -12.81 -16.28 -14.13
C ARG A 295 -13.30 -14.95 -13.58
N SER A 296 -12.39 -14.10 -13.10
CA SER A 296 -12.74 -12.78 -12.55
C SER A 296 -13.39 -11.87 -13.58
N ALA A 297 -12.86 -11.78 -14.80
CA ALA A 297 -13.39 -10.92 -15.85
C ALA A 297 -14.79 -11.37 -16.31
N ILE A 298 -14.99 -12.67 -16.51
CA ILE A 298 -16.28 -13.24 -16.90
C ILE A 298 -17.30 -13.05 -15.77
N ALA A 299 -16.92 -13.32 -14.52
CA ALA A 299 -17.78 -13.09 -13.37
C ALA A 299 -18.20 -11.62 -13.24
N ALA A 300 -17.24 -10.70 -13.37
CA ALA A 300 -17.49 -9.26 -13.31
C ALA A 300 -18.45 -8.80 -14.42
N ALA A 301 -18.22 -9.23 -15.67
CA ALA A 301 -19.07 -8.88 -16.82
C ALA A 301 -20.51 -9.39 -16.63
N CYS A 302 -20.70 -10.62 -16.18
CA CYS A 302 -22.04 -11.14 -15.93
C CYS A 302 -22.72 -10.44 -14.76
N ARG A 303 -21.97 -10.17 -13.68
CA ARG A 303 -22.48 -9.56 -12.45
C ARG A 303 -22.92 -8.11 -12.69
N ILE A 304 -22.09 -7.29 -13.33
CA ILE A 304 -22.43 -5.88 -13.61
C ILE A 304 -23.69 -5.76 -14.46
N THR A 305 -23.84 -6.63 -15.47
CA THR A 305 -25.06 -6.61 -16.30
C THR A 305 -26.29 -7.09 -15.52
N ALA A 306 -26.21 -8.27 -14.90
CA ALA A 306 -27.38 -8.91 -14.30
C ALA A 306 -27.84 -8.28 -12.98
N GLN A 307 -26.91 -7.77 -12.16
CA GLN A 307 -27.20 -7.30 -10.80
C GLN A 307 -27.17 -5.78 -10.64
N ILE A 308 -26.55 -5.05 -11.58
CA ILE A 308 -26.46 -3.59 -11.49
C ILE A 308 -27.27 -2.94 -12.61
N ILE A 309 -26.94 -3.22 -13.88
CA ILE A 309 -27.55 -2.53 -15.03
C ILE A 309 -29.01 -2.93 -15.22
N VAL A 310 -29.31 -4.23 -15.28
CA VAL A 310 -30.69 -4.71 -15.50
C VAL A 310 -31.65 -4.20 -14.40
N PRO A 311 -31.35 -4.32 -13.09
CA PRO A 311 -32.21 -3.78 -12.04
C PRO A 311 -32.36 -2.25 -12.09
N ALA A 312 -31.27 -1.51 -12.38
CA ALA A 312 -31.34 -0.05 -12.49
C ALA A 312 -32.23 0.40 -13.66
N LEU A 313 -32.20 -0.32 -14.79
CA LEU A 313 -33.05 -0.06 -15.94
C LEU A 313 -34.50 -0.57 -15.76
N ALA A 314 -34.72 -1.56 -14.88
CA ALA A 314 -36.06 -2.03 -14.55
C ALA A 314 -36.90 -0.95 -13.84
N GLY A 315 -36.27 0.02 -13.16
CA GLY A 315 -36.94 1.19 -12.60
C GLY A 315 -37.22 2.31 -13.62
N ALA A 316 -36.71 2.19 -14.85
CA ALA A 316 -36.94 3.15 -15.94
C ALA A 316 -38.13 2.77 -16.83
N THR A 317 -38.89 1.74 -16.46
CA THR A 317 -40.19 1.46 -17.08
C THR A 317 -41.21 2.51 -16.61
N ALA A 318 -41.74 3.26 -17.57
CA ALA A 318 -42.92 4.12 -17.40
C ALA A 318 -44.13 3.33 -16.88
#